data_AF-A0A932HLX7-F1
#
_entry.id   AF-A0A932HLX7-F1
#
_cell.length_a   1.000
_cell.length_b   1.000
_cell.length_c   1.000
_cell.angle_alpha   90.00
_cell.angle_beta   90.00
_cell.angle_gamma   90.00
#
_symmetry.space_group_name_H-M   'P 1'
#
loop_
_entity.id
_entity.type
_entity.pdbx_description
1 polymer ?
#
loop_
_entity_poly.entity_id
_entity_poly.type
_entity_poly.pdbx_seq_one_letter_code
_entity_poly.pdbx_strand_id
1 'polypeptide(L)'
;APVQNAKDHRGDPHLRARGAVWEYEDPVYGDMVEYGPAPKLSRSPGRIKWSARPVGFHNEYVFRKLLGLTSKQIRALEEKKVIGKWADRFGAKPPDDWRPGQGEIF
;
A
#
# COMPACT_ATOMS: atom_id res chain seq x y z
N ALA A 1 29.13 -16.05 1.07
CA ALA A 1 28.04 -15.89 0.09
C ALA A 1 28.44 -14.83 -0.93
N PRO A 2 27.99 -14.92 -2.20
CA PRO A 2 28.25 -13.88 -3.20
C PRO A 2 27.54 -12.57 -2.85
N VAL A 3 28.00 -11.46 -3.42
CA VAL A 3 27.25 -10.19 -3.37
C VAL A 3 26.06 -10.33 -4.31
N GLN A 4 24.84 -10.24 -3.77
CA GLN A 4 23.60 -10.37 -4.50
C GLN A 4 22.93 -9.00 -4.71
N ASN A 5 22.33 -8.80 -5.88
CA ASN A 5 21.51 -7.62 -6.18
C ASN A 5 20.00 -7.90 -5.95
N ALA A 6 19.15 -6.89 -6.15
CA ALA A 6 17.70 -7.03 -5.93
C ALA A 6 17.02 -8.06 -6.85
N LYS A 7 17.49 -8.22 -8.09
CA LYS A 7 16.97 -9.22 -9.05
C LYS A 7 17.32 -10.62 -8.60
N ASP A 8 18.53 -10.83 -8.08
CA ASP A 8 18.97 -12.12 -7.55
C ASP A 8 18.06 -12.55 -6.39
N HIS A 9 17.79 -11.64 -5.45
CA HIS A 9 16.90 -11.92 -4.33
C HIS A 9 15.46 -12.22 -4.76
N ARG A 10 14.91 -11.43 -5.71
CA ARG A 10 13.55 -11.62 -6.22
C ARG A 10 13.34 -13.03 -6.78
N GLY A 11 14.36 -13.56 -7.47
CA GLY A 11 14.34 -14.88 -8.09
C GLY A 11 14.84 -16.04 -7.21
N ASP A 12 15.36 -15.76 -6.01
CA ASP A 12 16.03 -16.77 -5.19
C ASP A 12 15.05 -17.86 -4.69
N PRO A 13 15.24 -19.14 -5.06
CA PRO A 13 14.32 -20.21 -4.69
C PRO A 13 14.19 -20.41 -3.17
N HIS A 14 15.28 -20.21 -2.42
CA HIS A 14 15.26 -20.35 -0.97
C HIS A 14 14.52 -19.21 -0.30
N LEU A 15 14.72 -17.96 -0.75
CA LEU A 15 13.98 -16.81 -0.25
C LEU A 15 12.48 -16.92 -0.52
N ARG A 16 12.08 -17.47 -1.66
CA ARG A 16 10.66 -17.70 -1.98
C ARG A 16 10.08 -18.85 -1.15
N ALA A 17 10.79 -19.99 -1.07
CA ALA A 17 10.34 -21.16 -0.32
C ALA A 17 10.10 -20.87 1.17
N ARG A 18 10.92 -20.00 1.78
CA ARG A 18 10.76 -19.61 3.20
C ARG A 18 9.85 -18.39 3.42
N GLY A 19 9.22 -17.89 2.36
CA GLY A 19 8.40 -16.69 2.38
C GLY A 19 9.18 -15.45 2.83
N ALA A 20 10.45 -15.31 2.47
CA ALA A 20 11.15 -14.03 2.60
C ALA A 20 10.78 -13.08 1.45
N VAL A 21 10.51 -13.61 0.25
CA VAL A 21 9.97 -12.89 -0.92
C VAL A 21 8.58 -13.43 -1.23
N TRP A 22 7.60 -12.54 -1.33
CA TRP A 22 6.18 -12.85 -1.51
C TRP A 22 5.70 -12.31 -2.84
N GLU A 23 4.82 -13.08 -3.49
CA GLU A 23 3.95 -12.62 -4.57
C GLU A 23 2.52 -12.51 -4.05
N TYR A 24 1.86 -11.39 -4.35
CA TYR A 24 0.48 -11.14 -3.96
C TYR A 24 -0.18 -10.16 -4.92
N GLU A 25 -1.50 -10.21 -5.00
CA GLU A 25 -2.30 -9.25 -5.75
C GLU A 25 -2.64 -8.07 -4.82
N ASP A 26 -2.14 -6.88 -5.17
CA ASP A 26 -2.50 -5.65 -4.50
C ASP A 26 -3.78 -5.05 -5.09
N PRO A 27 -4.76 -4.64 -4.26
CA PRO A 27 -6.03 -4.10 -4.74
C PRO A 27 -5.96 -2.80 -5.55
N VAL A 28 -4.83 -2.09 -5.52
CA VAL A 28 -4.60 -0.84 -6.26
C VAL A 28 -3.61 -1.06 -7.40
N TYR A 29 -2.58 -1.89 -7.22
CA TYR A 29 -1.49 -2.02 -8.19
C TYR A 29 -1.42 -3.37 -8.92
N GLY A 30 -2.30 -4.33 -8.61
CA GLY A 30 -2.28 -5.67 -9.21
C GLY A 30 -1.12 -6.52 -8.68
N ASP A 31 -0.51 -7.34 -9.54
CA ASP A 31 0.54 -8.28 -9.13
C ASP A 31 1.79 -7.57 -8.59
N MET A 32 2.14 -7.87 -7.33
CA MET A 32 3.27 -7.27 -6.63
C MET A 32 4.22 -8.34 -6.09
N VAL A 33 5.51 -7.97 -6.02
CA VAL A 33 6.55 -8.79 -5.39
C VAL A 33 7.26 -7.97 -4.33
N GLU A 34 7.16 -8.38 -3.07
CA GLU A 34 7.70 -7.64 -1.94
C GLU A 34 8.40 -8.57 -0.94
N TYR A 35 9.25 -8.00 -0.09
CA TYR A 35 9.76 -8.75 1.04
C TYR A 35 8.67 -8.97 2.09
N GLY A 36 8.47 -10.23 2.46
CA GLY A 36 7.50 -10.63 3.47
C GLY A 36 7.93 -10.23 4.89
N PRO A 37 6.99 -10.12 5.84
CA PRO A 37 7.30 -9.77 7.22
C PRO A 37 8.30 -10.74 7.87
N ALA A 38 9.29 -10.20 8.59
CA ALA A 38 10.22 -10.97 9.41
C ALA A 38 10.14 -10.47 10.88
N PRO A 39 10.26 -11.36 11.90
CA PRO A 39 10.47 -12.81 11.84
C PRO A 39 9.20 -13.63 11.51
N LYS A 40 9.36 -14.93 11.24
CA LYS A 40 8.24 -15.86 10.99
C LYS A 40 7.70 -16.39 12.32
N LEU A 41 6.58 -15.84 12.76
CA LEU A 41 5.93 -16.22 14.02
C LEU A 41 4.93 -17.37 13.79
N SER A 42 5.00 -18.42 14.62
CA SER A 42 4.14 -19.59 14.50
C SER A 42 2.69 -19.33 14.94
N ARG A 43 2.48 -18.51 15.97
CA ARG A 43 1.14 -18.20 16.52
C ARG A 43 0.47 -16.99 15.87
N SER A 44 1.24 -16.05 15.37
CA SER A 44 0.75 -14.81 14.76
C SER A 44 1.56 -14.46 13.51
N PRO A 45 1.53 -15.29 12.45
CA PRO A 45 2.36 -15.04 11.29
C PRO A 45 1.92 -13.75 10.59
N GLY A 46 2.89 -12.92 10.18
CA GLY A 46 2.61 -11.69 9.45
C GLY A 46 1.88 -11.94 8.14
N ARG A 47 1.20 -10.92 7.64
CA ARG A 47 0.49 -10.91 6.35
C ARG A 47 0.77 -9.59 5.65
N ILE A 48 0.87 -9.63 4.32
CA ILE A 48 0.75 -8.44 3.49
C ILE A 48 -0.70 -8.35 3.07
N LYS A 49 -1.42 -7.33 3.55
CA LYS A 49 -2.77 -7.04 3.07
C LYS A 49 -2.74 -6.19 1.80
N TRP A 50 -1.75 -5.29 1.71
CA TRP A 50 -1.57 -4.37 0.60
C TRP A 50 -0.21 -3.67 0.64
N SER A 51 0.18 -3.11 -0.51
CA SER A 51 1.28 -2.18 -0.76
C SER A 51 1.02 -0.77 -0.23
N ALA A 52 2.04 0.08 -0.23
CA ALA A 52 1.91 1.48 0.14
C ALA A 52 0.80 2.20 -0.67
N ARG A 53 -0.10 2.91 0.02
CA ARG A 53 -1.22 3.61 -0.61
C ARG A 53 -0.83 5.01 -1.09
N PRO A 54 -1.48 5.53 -2.16
CA PRO A 54 -1.32 6.91 -2.60
C PRO A 54 -1.56 7.93 -1.49
N VAL A 55 -1.03 9.15 -1.67
CA VAL A 55 -1.18 10.22 -0.67
C VAL A 55 -2.65 10.55 -0.49
N GLY A 56 -3.12 10.51 0.76
CA GLY A 56 -4.51 10.82 1.11
C GLY A 56 -5.53 9.76 0.71
N PHE A 57 -5.11 8.54 0.33
CA PHE A 57 -6.00 7.47 -0.14
C PHE A 57 -7.15 7.17 0.83
N HIS A 58 -6.89 7.23 2.15
CA HIS A 58 -7.90 6.96 3.18
C HIS A 58 -8.56 8.21 3.78
N ASN A 59 -8.27 9.43 3.29
CA ASN A 59 -8.78 10.66 3.89
C ASN A 59 -10.31 10.69 3.94
N GLU A 60 -10.98 10.29 2.86
CA GLU A 60 -12.45 10.28 2.80
C GLU A 60 -13.04 9.30 3.83
N TYR A 61 -12.42 8.13 4.03
CA TYR A 61 -12.89 7.19 5.05
C TYR A 61 -12.65 7.73 6.46
N VAL A 62 -11.41 8.09 6.78
CA VAL A 62 -11.07 8.53 8.15
C VAL A 62 -11.83 9.79 8.52
N PHE A 63 -11.77 10.84 7.69
CA PHE A 63 -12.38 12.12 8.04
C PHE A 63 -13.90 12.07 8.01
N ARG A 64 -14.51 11.38 7.04
CA ARG A 64 -15.97 11.32 6.95
C ARG A 64 -16.58 10.26 7.87
N LYS A 65 -16.05 9.03 7.86
CA LYS A 65 -16.66 7.89 8.56
C LYS A 65 -16.24 7.80 10.02
N LEU A 66 -14.99 8.12 10.35
CA LEU A 66 -14.51 8.03 11.74
C LEU A 66 -14.63 9.36 12.48
N LEU A 67 -14.31 10.49 11.83
CA LEU A 67 -14.31 11.81 12.47
C LEU A 67 -15.57 12.65 12.20
N GLY A 68 -16.47 12.19 11.33
CA GLY A 68 -17.75 12.86 11.07
C GLY A 68 -17.67 14.18 10.30
N LEU A 69 -16.57 14.46 9.59
CA LEU A 69 -16.44 15.65 8.75
C LEU A 69 -17.33 15.52 7.51
N THR A 70 -17.93 16.65 7.12
CA THR A 70 -18.62 16.76 5.84
C THR A 70 -17.63 16.81 4.68
N SER A 71 -18.05 16.38 3.49
CA SER A 71 -17.23 16.51 2.27
C SER A 71 -16.83 17.97 1.99
N LYS A 72 -17.64 18.95 2.41
CA LYS A 72 -17.30 20.38 2.30
C LYS A 72 -16.13 20.77 3.20
N GLN A 73 -16.10 20.28 4.45
CA GLN A 73 -14.97 20.50 5.36
C GLN A 73 -13.70 19.84 4.86
N ILE A 74 -13.78 18.61 4.34
CA ILE A 74 -12.63 17.90 3.76
C ILE A 74 -12.06 18.67 2.57
N ARG A 75 -12.92 19.09 1.61
CA ARG A 75 -12.48 19.91 0.47
C ARG A 75 -11.82 21.22 0.90
N ALA A 76 -12.38 21.90 1.90
CA ALA A 76 -11.76 23.12 2.42
C ALA A 76 -10.37 22.88 3.03
N LEU A 77 -10.11 21.71 3.61
CA LEU A 77 -8.77 21.34 4.09
C LEU A 77 -7.81 21.02 2.92
N GLU A 78 -8.30 20.37 1.86
CA GLU A 78 -7.53 20.11 0.63
C GLU A 78 -7.13 21.42 -0.05
N GLU A 79 -8.08 22.35 -0.24
CA GLU A 79 -7.86 23.67 -0.87
C GLU A 79 -6.86 24.52 -0.09
N LYS A 80 -6.95 24.50 1.25
CA LYS A 80 -6.00 25.17 2.14
C LYS A 80 -4.65 24.46 2.25
N LYS A 81 -4.48 23.31 1.57
CA LYS A 81 -3.28 22.46 1.62
C LYS A 81 -2.90 22.01 3.04
N VAL A 82 -3.88 21.90 3.93
CA VAL A 82 -3.71 21.37 5.29
C VAL A 82 -3.62 19.84 5.25
N ILE A 83 -4.32 19.21 4.31
CA ILE A 83 -4.25 17.77 4.03
C ILE A 83 -3.84 17.54 2.58
N GLY A 84 -3.10 16.46 2.32
CA GLY A 84 -2.70 16.06 0.97
C GLY A 84 -3.68 15.06 0.35
N LYS A 85 -3.89 15.17 -0.95
CA LYS A 85 -4.53 14.16 -1.80
C LYS A 85 -3.79 14.11 -3.12
N TRP A 86 -3.17 12.96 -3.37
CA TRP A 86 -2.37 12.66 -4.57
C TRP A 86 -1.21 13.65 -4.78
N ALA A 87 0.01 13.24 -4.44
CA ALA A 87 1.18 14.09 -4.70
C ALA A 87 1.74 13.83 -6.11
N ASP A 88 2.36 14.84 -6.71
CA ASP A 88 2.97 14.74 -8.04
C ASP A 88 4.35 14.06 -7.99
N ARG A 89 4.34 12.78 -7.61
CA ARG A 89 5.51 11.90 -7.60
C ARG A 89 5.06 10.46 -7.81
N PHE A 90 5.98 9.63 -8.30
CA PHE A 90 5.73 8.20 -8.52
C PHE A 90 5.22 7.50 -7.25
N GLY A 91 4.19 6.66 -7.39
CA GLY A 91 3.56 5.93 -6.28
C GLY A 91 2.70 6.79 -5.33
N ALA A 92 2.64 8.11 -5.52
CA ALA A 92 1.81 8.99 -4.68
C ALA A 92 0.44 9.31 -5.28
N LYS A 93 0.16 8.82 -6.50
CA LYS A 93 -1.14 8.81 -7.16
C LYS A 93 -1.52 7.36 -7.47
N PRO A 94 -2.80 6.99 -7.42
CA PRO A 94 -3.23 5.69 -7.91
C PRO A 94 -2.98 5.57 -9.43
N PRO A 95 -2.97 4.35 -9.99
CA PRO A 95 -2.96 4.15 -11.44
C PRO A 95 -4.10 4.87 -12.15
N ASP A 96 -3.91 5.22 -13.43
CA ASP A 96 -4.88 6.02 -14.20
C ASP A 96 -6.25 5.34 -14.36
N ASP A 97 -6.30 4.01 -14.33
CA ASP A 97 -7.50 3.18 -14.43
C ASP A 97 -8.19 2.92 -13.08
N TRP A 98 -7.61 3.39 -11.96
CA TRP A 98 -8.15 3.19 -10.62
C TRP A 98 -9.45 3.98 -10.38
N ARG A 99 -10.46 3.32 -9.79
CA ARG A 99 -11.75 3.95 -9.45
C ARG A 99 -11.95 4.08 -7.94
N PRO A 100 -12.50 5.21 -7.45
CA PRO A 100 -12.87 5.35 -6.04
C PRO A 100 -13.80 4.23 -5.56
N GLY A 101 -13.44 3.58 -4.46
CA GLY A 101 -14.18 2.43 -3.91
C GLY A 101 -13.65 1.06 -4.34
N GLN A 102 -12.69 1.01 -5.27
CA GLN A 102 -11.88 -0.19 -5.53
C GLN A 102 -10.67 -0.19 -4.59
N GLY A 103 -10.49 -1.30 -3.86
CA GLY A 103 -9.46 -1.45 -2.84
C GLY A 103 -10.05 -1.41 -1.44
N GLU A 104 -9.88 -2.52 -0.71
CA GLU A 104 -10.35 -2.64 0.66
C GLU A 104 -9.86 -1.48 1.54
N ILE A 105 -10.77 -1.01 2.38
CA ILE A 105 -10.51 -0.04 3.43
C ILE A 105 -10.27 -0.84 4.71
N PHE A 106 -9.01 -0.89 5.17
CA PHE A 106 -8.54 -1.58 6.39
C PHE A 106 -8.81 -3.10 6.51
#